data_AF-A0A849MMB1-F1
#
_entry.id   AF-A0A849MMB1-F1
#
_cell.length_a   1.000
_cell.length_b   1.000
_cell.length_c   1.000
_cell.angle_alpha   90.00
_cell.angle_beta   90.00
_cell.angle_gamma   90.00
#
_symmetry.space_group_name_H-M   'P 1'
#
loop_
_entity.id
_entity.type
_entity.pdbx_description
1 polymer ?
#
loop_
_entity_poly.entity_id
_entity_poly.type
_entity_poly.pdbx_seq_one_letter_code
_entity_poly.pdbx_strand_id
1 'polypeptide(L)'
;MRLIKTIVLSFSLLISINAYAELRGTGDLGVIIERAVGKVRLVNTSQRTDIGRIDGLGDLSHASIVFSRDARYGFVFGRDGGLTKIDLLTSTINKRIIQAGNSIGGAISQDGRYVAVSNYEPGGVRIF
;
A
#
# COMPACT_ATOMS: atom_id res chain seq x y z
N MET A 1 39.48 -22.06 22.56
CA MET A 1 38.63 -20.87 22.78
C MET A 1 38.82 -19.73 21.77
N ARG A 2 40.04 -19.42 21.29
CA ARG A 2 40.24 -18.36 20.28
C ARG A 2 39.65 -18.72 18.90
N LEU A 3 39.79 -19.97 18.47
CA LEU A 3 39.28 -20.45 17.16
C LEU A 3 37.74 -20.44 17.06
N ILE A 4 37.04 -20.74 18.17
CA ILE A 4 35.57 -20.72 18.23
C ILE A 4 35.04 -19.27 18.18
N LYS A 5 35.71 -18.32 18.82
CA LYS A 5 35.35 -16.89 18.74
C LYS A 5 35.52 -16.32 17.32
N THR A 6 36.55 -16.74 16.58
CA THR A 6 36.77 -16.29 15.20
C THR A 6 35.71 -16.84 14.23
N ILE A 7 35.26 -18.09 14.42
CA ILE A 7 34.20 -18.69 13.59
C ILE A 7 32.85 -18.00 13.85
N VAL A 8 32.53 -17.66 15.10
CA VAL A 8 31.29 -16.93 15.45
C VAL A 8 31.30 -15.50 14.91
N LEU A 9 32.46 -14.82 14.89
CA LEU A 9 32.59 -13.48 14.32
C LEU A 9 32.41 -13.45 12.79
N SER A 10 32.92 -14.46 12.08
CA SER A 10 32.73 -14.59 10.62
C SER A 10 31.31 -15.00 10.23
N PHE A 11 30.60 -15.74 11.09
CA PHE A 11 29.20 -16.12 10.82
C PHE A 11 28.24 -14.92 10.97
N SER A 12 28.57 -13.95 11.84
CA SER A 12 27.73 -12.75 12.01
C SER A 12 27.86 -11.72 10.88
N LEU A 13 28.92 -11.81 10.06
CA LEU A 13 29.16 -10.90 8.94
C LEU A 13 28.44 -11.34 7.64
N LEU A 14 27.97 -12.59 7.56
CA LEU A 14 27.43 -13.19 6.33
C LEU A 14 25.91 -13.00 6.11
N ILE A 15 25.19 -12.32 7.00
CA ILE A 15 23.72 -12.14 6.89
C ILE A 15 23.34 -10.65 6.78
N SER A 16 24.16 -9.85 6.11
CA SER A 16 23.73 -8.56 5.56
C SER A 16 23.41 -8.72 4.08
N ILE A 17 22.48 -9.62 3.76
CA ILE A 17 21.85 -9.61 2.43
C ILE A 17 20.94 -8.37 2.44
N ASN A 18 21.51 -7.23 2.05
CA ASN A 18 20.70 -6.08 1.69
C ASN A 18 19.91 -6.50 0.46
N ALA A 19 18.64 -6.89 0.68
CA ALA A 19 17.65 -6.96 -0.38
C ALA A 19 17.46 -5.53 -0.90
N TYR A 20 18.33 -5.11 -1.79
CA TYR A 20 18.11 -3.88 -2.55
C TYR A 20 16.83 -4.10 -3.35
N ALA A 21 15.78 -3.38 -2.98
CA ALA A 21 14.60 -3.30 -3.81
C ALA A 21 15.07 -2.82 -5.19
N GLU A 22 14.77 -3.61 -6.21
CA GLU A 22 15.08 -3.26 -7.59
C GLU A 22 14.54 -1.86 -7.88
N LEU A 23 15.43 -0.96 -8.31
CA LEU A 23 15.05 0.40 -8.67
C LEU A 23 14.05 0.33 -9.82
N ARG A 24 12.86 0.88 -9.60
CA ARG A 24 11.77 0.91 -10.58
C ARG A 24 11.03 2.23 -10.54
N GLY A 25 10.54 2.65 -11.70
CA GLY A 25 9.56 3.74 -11.80
C GLY A 25 8.17 3.29 -11.40
N THR A 26 7.30 4.25 -11.08
CA THR A 26 5.90 4.00 -10.70
C THR A 26 4.91 4.20 -11.87
N GLY A 27 5.35 4.80 -12.97
CA GLY A 27 4.47 5.17 -14.09
C GLY A 27 3.74 4.01 -14.77
N ASP A 28 4.32 2.80 -14.70
CA ASP A 28 3.76 1.58 -15.28
C ASP A 28 3.17 0.65 -14.21
N LEU A 29 3.05 1.11 -12.97
CA LEU A 29 2.47 0.32 -11.89
C LEU A 29 0.95 0.46 -11.87
N GLY A 30 0.28 -0.68 -11.79
CA GLY A 30 -1.17 -0.77 -11.65
C GLY A 30 -1.56 -1.48 -10.36
N VAL A 31 -2.74 -1.16 -9.83
CA VAL A 31 -3.32 -1.83 -8.67
C VAL A 31 -4.62 -2.52 -9.08
N ILE A 32 -4.73 -3.81 -8.76
CA ILE A 32 -5.94 -4.60 -8.95
C ILE A 32 -6.56 -4.85 -7.58
N ILE A 33 -7.81 -4.43 -7.39
CA ILE A 33 -8.58 -4.74 -6.19
C ILE A 33 -9.03 -6.21 -6.26
N GLU A 34 -8.52 -7.05 -5.35
CA GLU A 34 -9.00 -8.42 -5.18
C GLU A 34 -10.23 -8.39 -4.27
N ARG A 35 -11.41 -8.25 -4.89
CA ARG A 35 -12.69 -8.14 -4.15
C ARG A 35 -12.90 -9.32 -3.20
N ALA A 36 -13.55 -9.03 -2.06
CA ALA A 36 -13.96 -9.96 -1.01
C ALA A 36 -12.84 -10.62 -0.18
N VAL A 37 -11.55 -10.48 -0.55
CA VAL A 37 -10.43 -11.05 0.23
C VAL A 37 -9.61 -10.02 0.99
N GLY A 38 -9.94 -8.74 0.87
CA GLY A 38 -9.26 -7.65 1.60
C GLY A 38 -7.82 -7.42 1.14
N LYS A 39 -7.53 -7.72 -0.13
CA LYS A 39 -6.20 -7.67 -0.73
C LYS A 39 -6.20 -6.84 -1.99
N VAL A 40 -5.02 -6.33 -2.32
CA VAL A 40 -4.76 -5.73 -3.63
C VAL A 40 -3.51 -6.35 -4.24
N ARG A 41 -3.53 -6.54 -5.55
CA ARG A 41 -2.37 -6.98 -6.31
C ARG A 41 -1.72 -5.79 -7.00
N LEU A 42 -0.41 -5.73 -6.95
CA LEU A 42 0.41 -4.77 -7.65
C LEU A 42 0.95 -5.43 -8.93
N VAL A 43 0.80 -4.76 -10.06
CA VAL A 43 1.22 -5.27 -11.37
C VAL A 43 2.06 -4.25 -12.11
N ASN A 44 2.95 -4.71 -12.99
CA ASN A 44 3.55 -3.86 -14.02
C ASN A 44 2.73 -4.00 -15.31
N THR A 45 2.17 -2.93 -15.83
CA THR A 45 1.31 -2.97 -17.02
C THR A 45 2.10 -3.10 -18.32
N SER A 46 3.32 -2.59 -18.37
CA SER A 46 4.20 -2.67 -19.55
C SER A 46 4.77 -4.07 -19.72
N GLN A 47 5.31 -4.65 -18.65
CA GLN A 47 5.90 -5.99 -18.63
C GLN A 47 4.83 -7.10 -18.45
N ARG A 48 3.62 -6.75 -18.04
CA ARG A 48 2.51 -7.67 -17.74
C ARG A 48 2.88 -8.69 -16.65
N THR A 49 3.58 -8.23 -15.62
CA THR A 49 4.07 -9.05 -14.52
C THR A 49 3.36 -8.75 -13.21
N ASP A 50 3.22 -9.78 -12.37
CA ASP A 50 2.80 -9.63 -10.98
C ASP A 50 4.00 -9.19 -10.15
N ILE A 51 3.87 -8.07 -9.44
CA ILE A 51 4.91 -7.53 -8.57
C ILE A 51 4.75 -8.05 -7.15
N GLY A 52 3.52 -8.27 -6.71
CA GLY A 52 3.25 -8.63 -5.33
C GLY A 52 1.83 -8.29 -4.90
N ARG A 53 1.57 -8.53 -3.61
CA ARG A 53 0.24 -8.39 -3.03
C ARG A 53 0.34 -7.69 -1.68
N ILE A 54 -0.64 -6.84 -1.40
CA ILE A 54 -0.80 -6.15 -0.12
C ILE A 54 -2.10 -6.67 0.52
N ASP A 55 -2.02 -7.09 1.78
CA ASP A 55 -3.12 -7.66 2.57
C ASP A 55 -3.46 -6.73 3.76
N GLY A 56 -4.54 -7.04 4.48
CA GLY A 56 -4.97 -6.27 5.65
C GLY A 56 -5.76 -5.00 5.30
N LEU A 57 -6.39 -4.95 4.12
CA LEU A 57 -7.19 -3.79 3.69
C LEU A 57 -8.66 -3.88 4.11
N GLY A 58 -9.06 -4.91 4.87
CA GLY A 58 -10.42 -5.07 5.39
C GLY A 58 -11.44 -5.41 4.30
N ASP A 59 -12.64 -4.83 4.36
CA ASP A 59 -13.70 -5.10 3.39
C ASP A 59 -13.51 -4.31 2.09
N LEU A 60 -13.05 -5.00 1.05
CA LEU A 60 -12.93 -4.47 -0.32
C LEU A 60 -14.01 -5.02 -1.28
N SER A 61 -15.15 -5.49 -0.77
CA SER A 61 -16.30 -5.89 -1.60
C SER A 61 -16.74 -4.77 -2.56
N HIS A 62 -16.59 -3.52 -2.12
CA HIS A 62 -16.62 -2.33 -2.95
C HIS A 62 -15.45 -1.42 -2.55
N ALA A 63 -14.63 -1.00 -3.51
CA ALA A 63 -13.52 -0.11 -3.24
C ALA A 63 -13.23 0.80 -4.43
N SER A 64 -12.68 1.98 -4.15
CA SER A 64 -12.04 2.85 -5.13
C SER A 64 -10.62 3.21 -4.67
N ILE A 65 -9.84 3.79 -5.57
CA ILE A 65 -8.47 4.19 -5.30
C ILE A 65 -8.13 5.47 -6.06
N VAL A 66 -7.35 6.34 -5.43
CA VAL A 66 -6.65 7.46 -6.08
C VAL A 66 -5.17 7.41 -5.75
N PHE A 67 -4.34 8.10 -6.52
CA PHE A 67 -2.88 8.06 -6.36
C PHE A 67 -2.33 9.40 -5.90
N SER A 68 -1.22 9.37 -5.16
CA SER A 68 -0.45 10.57 -4.86
C SER A 68 0.10 11.22 -6.13
N ARG A 69 0.39 12.52 -6.06
CA ARG A 69 0.91 13.31 -7.20
C ARG A 69 2.23 12.75 -7.77
N ASP A 70 3.05 12.13 -6.92
CA ASP A 70 4.30 11.46 -7.32
C ASP A 70 4.10 9.99 -7.74
N ALA A 71 2.85 9.53 -7.81
CA ALA A 71 2.45 8.16 -8.14
C ALA A 71 3.09 7.05 -7.27
N ARG A 72 3.66 7.39 -6.10
CA ARG A 72 4.24 6.39 -5.19
C ARG A 72 3.20 5.70 -4.32
N TYR A 73 2.18 6.44 -3.91
CA TYR A 73 1.19 5.96 -2.96
C TYR A 73 -0.18 5.81 -3.61
N GLY A 74 -0.88 4.74 -3.24
CA GLY A 74 -2.31 4.57 -3.50
C GLY A 74 -3.12 4.83 -2.22
N PHE A 75 -4.28 5.47 -2.35
CA PHE A 75 -5.24 5.69 -1.27
C PHE A 75 -6.48 4.85 -1.57
N VAL A 76 -6.59 3.70 -0.93
CA VAL A 76 -7.69 2.75 -1.10
C VAL A 76 -8.81 3.11 -0.12
N PHE A 77 -10.02 3.30 -0.64
CA PHE A 77 -11.24 3.54 0.12
C PHE A 77 -12.05 2.24 0.14
N GLY A 78 -12.12 1.59 1.31
CA GLY A 78 -12.81 0.31 1.50
C GLY A 78 -14.25 0.48 2.01
N ARG A 79 -15.08 -0.51 1.73
CA ARG A 79 -16.51 -0.55 2.10
C ARG A 79 -16.75 -0.43 3.60
N ASP A 80 -15.80 -0.92 4.39
CA ASP A 80 -15.78 -0.81 5.86
C ASP A 80 -15.47 0.60 6.38
N GLY A 81 -15.40 1.61 5.49
CA GLY A 81 -15.03 2.97 5.86
C GLY A 81 -13.53 3.18 6.08
N GLY A 82 -12.71 2.18 5.72
CA GLY A 82 -11.26 2.26 5.78
C GLY A 82 -10.65 3.17 4.72
N LEU A 83 -9.73 4.04 5.14
CA LEU A 83 -8.81 4.76 4.26
C LEU A 83 -7.41 4.17 4.45
N THR A 84 -6.89 3.53 3.41
CA THR A 84 -5.58 2.86 3.44
C THR A 84 -4.62 3.51 2.45
N LYS A 85 -3.52 4.07 2.97
CA LYS A 85 -2.38 4.50 2.18
C LYS A 85 -1.43 3.32 1.97
N ILE A 86 -1.31 2.84 0.74
CA ILE A 86 -0.37 1.78 0.33
C ILE A 86 0.84 2.37 -0.38
N ASP A 87 2.02 1.81 -0.17
CA ASP A 87 3.26 2.17 -0.88
C ASP A 87 3.51 1.16 -2.01
N LEU A 88 3.49 1.65 -3.25
CA LEU A 88 3.62 0.82 -4.44
C LEU A 88 5.07 0.34 -4.67
N LEU A 89 6.07 0.97 -4.06
CA LEU A 89 7.46 0.54 -4.23
C LEU A 89 7.84 -0.56 -3.24
N THR A 90 7.24 -0.55 -2.05
CA THR A 90 7.54 -1.53 -1.00
C THR A 90 6.49 -2.62 -0.89
N SER A 91 5.35 -2.51 -1.59
CA SER A 91 4.22 -3.44 -1.49
C SER A 91 3.70 -3.59 -0.05
N THR A 92 3.57 -2.48 0.67
CA THR A 92 3.13 -2.46 2.07
C THR A 92 2.05 -1.43 2.34
N ILE A 93 1.31 -1.62 3.43
CA ILE A 93 0.46 -0.58 4.01
C ILE A 93 1.36 0.42 4.74
N ASN A 94 1.35 1.68 4.30
CA ASN A 94 2.03 2.77 4.99
C ASN A 94 1.19 3.30 6.17
N LYS A 95 -0.13 3.41 5.98
CA LYS A 95 -1.07 3.79 7.04
C LYS A 95 -2.47 3.30 6.72
N ARG A 96 -3.23 2.90 7.75
CA ARG A 96 -4.66 2.60 7.65
C ARG A 96 -5.41 3.26 8.80
N ILE A 97 -6.56 3.84 8.51
CA ILE A 97 -7.50 4.36 9.51
C ILE A 97 -8.92 3.93 9.15
N ILE A 98 -9.76 3.70 10.16
CA ILE A 98 -11.21 3.54 9.98
C ILE A 98 -11.85 4.89 10.29
N GLN A 99 -12.47 5.52 9.29
CA GLN A 99 -12.96 6.90 9.44
C GLN A 99 -14.48 7.05 9.35
N ALA A 100 -15.19 6.00 8.99
CA ALA A 100 -16.65 5.92 8.99
C ALA A 100 -17.08 4.46 9.12
N GLY A 101 -18.38 4.21 9.28
CA GLY A 101 -18.93 2.85 9.21
C GLY A 101 -19.05 2.32 7.77
N ASN A 102 -19.17 3.22 6.79
CA ASN A 102 -19.30 2.86 5.38
C ASN A 102 -18.87 4.03 4.48
N SER A 103 -17.95 3.75 3.56
CA SER A 103 -17.44 4.70 2.56
C SER A 103 -17.04 3.95 1.29
N ILE A 104 -17.07 4.61 0.14
CA ILE A 104 -16.52 4.05 -1.11
C ILE A 104 -15.86 5.09 -2.01
N GLY A 105 -16.14 6.38 -1.80
CA GLY A 105 -15.70 7.46 -2.68
C GLY A 105 -14.71 8.37 -1.99
N GLY A 106 -13.59 8.62 -2.65
CA GLY A 106 -12.62 9.60 -2.20
C GLY A 106 -11.87 10.24 -3.34
N ALA A 107 -11.27 11.39 -3.06
CA ALA A 107 -10.54 12.21 -4.00
C ALA A 107 -9.29 12.76 -3.35
N ILE A 108 -8.28 13.05 -4.16
CA ILE A 108 -7.07 13.75 -3.72
C ILE A 108 -7.09 15.18 -4.27
N SER A 109 -6.71 16.13 -3.43
CA SER A 109 -6.53 17.54 -3.80
C SER A 109 -5.53 17.72 -4.94
N GLN A 110 -5.69 18.80 -5.71
CA GLN A 110 -4.84 19.08 -6.86
C GLN A 110 -3.35 19.16 -6.48
N ASP A 111 -3.03 19.76 -5.33
CA ASP A 111 -1.66 19.87 -4.81
C ASP A 111 -1.17 18.59 -4.10
N GLY A 112 -2.03 17.58 -3.95
CA GLY A 112 -1.72 16.29 -3.35
C GLY A 112 -1.64 16.29 -1.82
N ARG A 113 -1.97 17.41 -1.15
CA ARG A 113 -1.80 17.54 0.31
C ARG A 113 -2.92 16.90 1.11
N TYR A 114 -4.13 16.91 0.57
CA TYR A 114 -5.34 16.45 1.22
C TYR A 114 -6.02 15.30 0.48
N VAL A 115 -6.59 14.37 1.25
CA VAL A 115 -7.48 13.30 0.78
C VAL A 115 -8.86 13.49 1.40
N ALA A 116 -9.87 13.67 0.56
CA ALA A 116 -11.26 13.78 0.97
C ALA A 116 -11.98 12.43 0.81
N VAL A 117 -12.81 12.08 1.79
CA VAL A 117 -13.60 10.84 1.82
C VAL A 117 -15.06 11.17 2.06
N SER A 118 -15.94 10.68 1.18
CA SER A 118 -17.39 10.78 1.33
C SER A 118 -17.94 9.60 2.13
N ASN A 119 -18.88 9.86 3.03
CA ASN A 119 -19.40 8.88 3.98
C ASN A 119 -20.92 8.78 3.91
N TYR A 120 -21.45 7.55 3.99
CA TYR A 120 -22.90 7.32 4.07
C TYR A 120 -23.45 7.63 5.46
N GLU A 121 -22.75 7.18 6.50
CA GLU A 121 -23.10 7.41 7.90
C GLU A 121 -21.85 7.92 8.65
N PRO A 122 -21.92 9.07 9.36
CA PRO A 122 -23.11 9.90 9.66
C PRO A 122 -23.61 10.76 8.49
N GLY A 123 -22.97 10.68 7.32
CA GLY A 123 -23.23 11.55 6.18
C GLY A 123 -22.23 12.71 6.13
N GLY A 124 -21.69 13.00 4.94
CA GLY A 124 -20.81 14.14 4.72
C GLY A 124 -19.39 13.77 4.26
N VAL A 125 -18.46 14.71 4.38
CA VAL A 125 -17.08 14.59 3.89
C VAL A 125 -16.09 14.79 5.03
N ARG A 126 -15.08 13.92 5.11
CA ARG A 126 -13.91 14.10 6.00
C ARG A 126 -12.65 14.30 5.16
N ILE A 127 -11.76 15.18 5.63
CA ILE A 127 -10.52 15.53 4.95
C ILE A 127 -9.35 15.10 5.83
N PHE A 128 -8.35 14.46 5.22
CA PHE A 128 -7.12 13.96 5.84
C PHE A 128 -5.89 14.55 5.17
#